data_AF-A0A2D5YQQ3-F1
#
_entry.id   AF-A0A2D5YQQ3-F1
#
_cell.length_a   1.000
_cell.length_b   1.000
_cell.length_c   1.000
_cell.angle_alpha   90.00
_cell.angle_beta   90.00
_cell.angle_gamma   90.00
#
_symmetry.space_group_name_H-M   'P 1'
#
loop_
_entity.id
_entity.type
_entity.pdbx_description
1 polymer ?
#
loop_
_entity_poly.entity_id
_entity_poly.type
_entity_poly.pdbx_seq_one_letter_code
_entity_poly.pdbx_strand_id
1 'polypeptide(L)'
;MHLKTLMKVLVLSASYCLVNAGTPSAKMWQSKFNWIKSKDMPELIKKARKRHQTRKLANYNSTDKESMSKEYRELIDNVIAADSPEKIDGLLTKLEKKIDSMPADAKFLGSHLLLMKPFRGIVYRMIPLAGKERITQGFIRNKVKILASNLRIYLPLEHWEAGFDYLTEPYKLKSGEIVSQFEDAKEKKSTRGSKVKRTYIKEFGAENFQEFVGAEIYPAMAKALERIESISFENPIVWDNKVAFGKDSFKDDFEETRYRKIGEAERHLNISSLHLGMHYLNYLVSYDIRGSISLSKDIGKLYGIDGFFSRNPDGVPSYDWVKVVERKSYDNIGRLRDGYKENMSLSFKHLQEGVKHLRLAREELRNESPSRLFAINPGTLNPWDENIEKQFKHIECLTSDSSEGTCAIRSAITGKSVVINLREFYQNPPSNLKDYLPTEWNTDKKRMFKKHGKKYPNYLWGTPKSWNVSHYKQFFPELKSDKEIPEYVRTMRQAFGGEAFGVPLALFVE
;
A
#
# COMPACT_ATOMS: atom_id res chain seq x y z
N MET A 1 -18.42 -8.62 0.48
CA MET A 1 -17.22 -8.75 1.34
C MET A 1 -15.94 -9.00 0.53
N HIS A 2 -15.93 -9.98 -0.39
CA HIS A 2 -14.71 -10.50 -1.03
C HIS A 2 -13.91 -9.50 -1.88
N LEU A 3 -14.52 -8.52 -2.56
CA LEU A 3 -13.73 -7.46 -3.23
C LEU A 3 -12.96 -6.58 -2.21
N LYS A 4 -13.42 -6.44 -0.96
CA LYS A 4 -12.60 -5.85 0.10
C LYS A 4 -11.48 -6.77 0.55
N THR A 5 -11.64 -8.08 0.46
CA THR A 5 -10.54 -9.02 0.70
C THR A 5 -9.54 -9.01 -0.45
N LEU A 6 -9.98 -8.83 -1.70
CA LEU A 6 -9.10 -8.71 -2.86
C LEU A 6 -8.39 -7.35 -2.90
N MET A 7 -9.09 -6.24 -2.62
CA MET A 7 -8.45 -4.93 -2.44
C MET A 7 -7.58 -4.89 -1.18
N LYS A 8 -7.96 -5.55 -0.07
CA LYS A 8 -7.04 -5.71 1.06
C LYS A 8 -5.85 -6.59 0.70
N VAL A 9 -6.01 -7.63 -0.13
CA VAL A 9 -4.86 -8.37 -0.65
C VAL A 9 -3.98 -7.48 -1.52
N LEU A 10 -4.55 -6.69 -2.44
CA LEU A 10 -3.79 -5.74 -3.28
C LEU A 10 -3.12 -4.61 -2.49
N VAL A 11 -3.75 -4.10 -1.42
CA VAL A 11 -3.21 -3.02 -0.57
C VAL A 11 -2.21 -3.55 0.47
N LEU A 12 -2.47 -4.71 1.10
CA LEU A 12 -1.51 -5.38 1.99
C LEU A 12 -0.40 -6.13 1.23
N SER A 13 -0.56 -6.46 -0.06
CA SER A 13 0.55 -6.88 -0.93
C SER A 13 1.33 -5.69 -1.47
N ALA A 14 0.67 -4.56 -1.79
CA ALA A 14 1.37 -3.30 -2.07
C ALA A 14 2.16 -2.77 -0.85
N SER A 15 1.93 -3.32 0.35
CA SER A 15 2.68 -2.97 1.57
C SER A 15 4.04 -3.69 1.70
N TYR A 16 4.41 -4.64 0.82
CA TYR A 16 5.68 -5.41 0.88
C TYR A 16 6.17 -5.89 -0.52
N CYS A 17 7.48 -5.80 -0.82
CA CYS A 17 8.19 -6.17 -2.10
C CYS A 17 8.55 -5.00 -3.07
N LEU A 18 9.64 -5.18 -3.86
CA LEU A 18 10.81 -4.25 -3.85
C LEU A 18 11.88 -4.52 -5.01
N VAL A 19 12.80 -3.68 -5.61
CA VAL A 19 13.15 -2.19 -5.68
C VAL A 19 14.22 -1.71 -6.80
N ASN A 20 13.97 -1.49 -8.13
CA ASN A 20 14.42 -0.31 -9.00
C ASN A 20 14.11 -0.36 -10.55
N ALA A 21 14.87 0.27 -11.47
CA ALA A 21 14.76 0.19 -12.97
C ALA A 21 14.54 1.48 -13.84
N GLY A 22 14.97 2.70 -13.44
CA GLY A 22 14.77 4.02 -14.08
C GLY A 22 13.44 4.80 -13.86
N THR A 23 13.38 5.83 -12.98
CA THR A 23 12.16 6.65 -12.69
C THR A 23 12.03 7.94 -13.53
N PRO A 24 10.83 8.34 -14.02
CA PRO A 24 10.56 9.71 -14.45
C PRO A 24 10.60 10.66 -13.23
N SER A 25 11.30 11.80 -13.34
CA SER A 25 11.49 12.72 -12.19
C SER A 25 10.14 13.17 -11.60
N ALA A 26 9.92 12.91 -10.30
CA ALA A 26 8.71 13.29 -9.56
C ALA A 26 8.31 14.78 -9.72
N LYS A 27 9.29 15.66 -10.02
CA LYS A 27 9.06 17.06 -10.37
C LYS A 27 8.06 17.26 -11.52
N MET A 28 8.04 16.38 -12.53
CA MET A 28 7.12 16.48 -13.69
C MET A 28 5.65 16.22 -13.31
N TRP A 29 5.42 15.49 -12.23
CA TRP A 29 4.09 15.11 -11.76
C TRP A 29 3.48 16.14 -10.81
N GLN A 30 4.31 17.00 -10.18
CA GLN A 30 3.81 18.01 -9.23
C GLN A 30 2.84 19.03 -9.84
N SER A 31 2.88 19.24 -11.17
CA SER A 31 1.97 20.12 -11.92
C SER A 31 0.83 19.38 -12.64
N LYS A 32 0.67 18.07 -12.41
CA LYS A 32 -0.32 17.21 -13.07
C LYS A 32 -1.56 16.86 -12.22
N PHE A 33 -1.57 17.22 -10.94
CA PHE A 33 -2.66 16.88 -10.01
C PHE A 33 -3.38 18.10 -9.47
N ASN A 34 -4.68 17.95 -9.18
CA ASN A 34 -5.56 19.01 -8.71
C ASN A 34 -5.52 19.20 -7.18
N TRP A 35 -4.35 19.56 -6.65
CA TRP A 35 -4.11 19.69 -5.20
C TRP A 35 -5.10 20.65 -4.49
N ILE A 36 -5.88 20.14 -3.54
CA ILE A 36 -6.77 20.94 -2.69
C ILE A 36 -5.92 21.67 -1.63
N LYS A 37 -6.08 22.99 -1.52
CA LYS A 37 -5.43 23.78 -0.47
C LYS A 37 -6.25 23.66 0.81
N SER A 38 -5.62 23.46 1.97
CA SER A 38 -6.33 23.30 3.25
C SER A 38 -7.29 24.46 3.57
N LYS A 39 -7.00 25.67 3.10
CA LYS A 39 -7.90 26.83 3.25
C LYS A 39 -9.25 26.70 2.52
N ASP A 40 -9.33 25.85 1.50
CA ASP A 40 -10.54 25.64 0.68
C ASP A 40 -11.39 24.47 1.23
N MET A 41 -10.82 23.64 2.11
CA MET A 41 -11.49 22.49 2.75
C MET A 41 -12.78 22.82 3.51
N PRO A 42 -12.92 23.94 4.26
CA PRO A 42 -14.17 24.25 4.97
C PRO A 42 -15.39 24.36 4.04
N GLU A 43 -15.24 25.01 2.88
CA GLU A 43 -16.32 25.12 1.88
C GLU A 43 -16.51 23.80 1.10
N LEU A 44 -15.46 22.99 0.91
CA LEU A 44 -15.60 21.65 0.32
C LEU A 44 -16.34 20.68 1.26
N ILE A 45 -16.07 20.71 2.56
CA ILE A 45 -16.80 19.97 3.61
C ILE A 45 -18.27 20.41 3.67
N LYS A 46 -18.53 21.72 3.61
CA LYS A 46 -19.89 22.28 3.53
C LYS A 46 -20.64 21.83 2.27
N LYS A 47 -19.96 21.77 1.11
CA LYS A 47 -20.50 21.19 -0.13
C LYS A 47 -20.78 19.69 0.00
N ALA A 48 -19.88 18.91 0.60
CA ALA A 48 -20.07 17.49 0.88
C ALA A 48 -21.30 17.24 1.79
N ARG A 49 -21.43 17.99 2.89
CA ARG A 49 -22.61 17.94 3.79
C ARG A 49 -23.91 18.30 3.07
N LYS A 50 -23.89 19.30 2.17
CA LYS A 50 -25.07 19.61 1.34
C LYS A 50 -25.39 18.47 0.37
N ARG A 51 -24.39 17.88 -0.29
CA ARG A 51 -24.58 16.72 -1.18
C ARG A 51 -25.17 15.52 -0.45
N HIS A 52 -24.71 15.22 0.77
CA HIS A 52 -25.27 14.20 1.65
C HIS A 52 -26.77 14.43 1.89
N GLN A 53 -27.16 15.63 2.33
CA GLN A 53 -28.57 15.99 2.56
C GLN A 53 -29.46 15.85 1.30
N THR A 54 -28.89 16.05 0.11
CA THR A 54 -29.62 15.95 -1.17
C THR A 54 -29.37 14.63 -1.92
N ARG A 55 -28.65 13.66 -1.35
CA ARG A 55 -28.24 12.44 -2.05
C ARG A 55 -29.47 11.58 -2.33
N LYS A 56 -29.84 11.42 -3.61
CA LYS A 56 -30.96 10.55 -4.01
C LYS A 56 -30.70 9.13 -3.51
N LEU A 57 -31.51 8.67 -2.58
CA LEU A 57 -31.37 7.38 -1.93
C LEU A 57 -31.61 6.26 -2.94
N ALA A 58 -30.83 5.18 -2.83
CA ALA A 58 -31.08 3.95 -3.57
C ALA A 58 -32.26 3.20 -2.93
N ASN A 59 -33.49 3.56 -3.30
CA ASN A 59 -34.65 2.71 -3.06
C ASN A 59 -34.55 1.48 -3.96
N TYR A 60 -34.85 0.29 -3.42
CA TYR A 60 -34.67 -1.00 -4.12
C TYR A 60 -35.29 -0.99 -5.53
N ASN A 61 -36.53 -0.52 -5.65
CA ASN A 61 -37.30 -0.49 -6.91
C ASN A 61 -36.99 0.74 -7.81
N SER A 62 -35.82 1.37 -7.70
CA SER A 62 -35.48 2.63 -8.39
C SER A 62 -34.19 2.57 -9.22
N THR A 63 -33.66 1.37 -9.48
CA THR A 63 -32.34 1.18 -10.08
C THR A 63 -32.38 0.01 -11.06
N ASP A 64 -32.36 0.30 -12.36
CA ASP A 64 -32.52 -0.69 -13.44
C ASP A 64 -31.41 -0.55 -14.50
N LYS A 65 -31.20 -1.63 -15.26
CA LYS A 65 -30.26 -1.77 -16.38
C LYS A 65 -30.33 -0.63 -17.40
N GLU A 66 -31.49 -0.05 -17.68
CA GLU A 66 -31.61 1.01 -18.68
C GLU A 66 -31.13 2.39 -18.20
N SER A 67 -30.77 2.52 -16.92
CA SER A 67 -30.03 3.68 -16.40
C SER A 67 -28.50 3.60 -16.57
N MET A 68 -27.98 2.50 -17.12
CA MET A 68 -26.57 2.33 -17.50
C MET A 68 -26.34 2.67 -18.99
N SER A 69 -25.20 3.31 -19.30
CA SER A 69 -24.80 3.55 -20.68
C SER A 69 -24.63 2.23 -21.45
N LYS A 70 -24.78 2.29 -22.77
CA LYS A 70 -24.55 1.13 -23.64
C LYS A 70 -23.10 0.67 -23.53
N GLU A 71 -22.17 1.63 -23.48
CA GLU A 71 -20.74 1.44 -23.36
C GLU A 71 -20.33 0.74 -22.05
N TYR A 72 -21.03 1.01 -20.95
CA TYR A 72 -20.78 0.36 -19.66
C TYR A 72 -21.34 -1.06 -19.62
N ARG A 73 -22.55 -1.26 -20.17
CA ARG A 73 -23.15 -2.59 -20.33
C ARG A 73 -22.30 -3.51 -21.21
N GLU A 74 -21.86 -3.00 -22.37
CA GLU A 74 -20.89 -3.69 -23.22
C GLU A 74 -19.57 -3.96 -22.48
N LEU A 75 -19.05 -3.02 -21.67
CA LEU A 75 -17.82 -3.23 -20.92
C LEU A 75 -17.96 -4.35 -19.89
N ILE A 76 -19.08 -4.43 -19.16
CA ILE A 76 -19.38 -5.52 -18.21
C ILE A 76 -19.40 -6.87 -18.94
N ASP A 77 -20.15 -6.98 -20.05
CA ASP A 77 -20.25 -8.22 -20.81
C ASP A 77 -18.89 -8.65 -21.39
N ASN A 78 -18.07 -7.70 -21.86
CA ASN A 78 -16.71 -7.97 -22.33
C ASN A 78 -15.75 -8.41 -21.20
N VAL A 79 -15.89 -7.88 -19.97
CA VAL A 79 -15.13 -8.35 -18.80
C VAL A 79 -15.51 -9.78 -18.45
N ILE A 80 -16.82 -10.07 -18.38
CA ILE A 80 -17.32 -11.39 -18.00
C ILE A 80 -16.93 -12.46 -19.03
N ALA A 81 -16.86 -12.11 -20.31
CA ALA A 81 -16.44 -12.99 -21.42
C ALA A 81 -14.91 -13.10 -21.63
N ALA A 82 -14.09 -12.46 -20.80
CA ALA A 82 -12.64 -12.50 -20.90
C ALA A 82 -12.04 -13.70 -20.14
N ASP A 83 -12.35 -14.91 -20.62
CA ASP A 83 -11.95 -16.23 -20.06
C ASP A 83 -10.44 -16.58 -20.16
N SER A 84 -9.59 -15.65 -20.59
CA SER A 84 -8.17 -15.93 -20.84
C SER A 84 -7.29 -14.66 -20.75
N PRO A 85 -6.00 -14.77 -20.34
CA PRO A 85 -5.09 -13.63 -20.24
C PRO A 85 -4.99 -12.79 -21.52
N GLU A 86 -5.03 -13.42 -22.69
CA GLU A 86 -5.01 -12.76 -24.00
C GLU A 86 -6.30 -11.96 -24.27
N LYS A 87 -7.46 -12.44 -23.81
CA LYS A 87 -8.72 -11.67 -23.89
C LYS A 87 -8.71 -10.49 -22.92
N ILE A 88 -8.18 -10.67 -21.70
CA ILE A 88 -7.96 -9.57 -20.76
C ILE A 88 -7.03 -8.52 -21.39
N ASP A 89 -5.88 -8.91 -21.96
CA ASP A 89 -4.96 -7.98 -22.59
C ASP A 89 -5.56 -7.25 -23.80
N GLY A 90 -6.29 -7.98 -24.63
CA GLY A 90 -7.01 -7.46 -25.79
C GLY A 90 -8.12 -6.49 -25.39
N LEU A 91 -8.86 -6.78 -24.32
CA LEU A 91 -9.86 -5.90 -23.72
C LEU A 91 -9.20 -4.61 -23.21
N LEU A 92 -8.19 -4.71 -22.35
CA LEU A 92 -7.48 -3.55 -21.78
C LEU A 92 -6.80 -2.70 -22.87
N THR A 93 -6.29 -3.32 -23.94
CA THR A 93 -5.67 -2.61 -25.08
C THR A 93 -6.69 -1.95 -26.02
N LYS A 94 -7.91 -2.50 -26.16
CA LYS A 94 -9.03 -1.81 -26.84
C LYS A 94 -9.57 -0.67 -25.98
N LEU A 95 -9.72 -0.91 -24.68
CA LEU A 95 -10.28 0.01 -23.69
C LEU A 95 -9.45 1.29 -23.56
N GLU A 96 -8.12 1.16 -23.42
CA GLU A 96 -7.23 2.31 -23.27
C GLU A 96 -7.36 3.34 -24.39
N LYS A 97 -7.68 2.91 -25.62
CA LYS A 97 -7.82 3.80 -26.79
C LYS A 97 -9.10 4.64 -26.81
N LYS A 98 -10.12 4.27 -26.04
CA LYS A 98 -11.46 4.91 -26.05
C LYS A 98 -12.00 5.35 -24.70
N ILE A 99 -11.39 4.92 -23.60
CA ILE A 99 -11.86 5.19 -22.22
C ILE A 99 -12.01 6.69 -21.91
N ASP A 100 -11.16 7.53 -22.50
CA ASP A 100 -11.15 8.97 -22.23
C ASP A 100 -12.37 9.69 -22.83
N SER A 101 -12.97 9.12 -23.88
CA SER A 101 -14.22 9.58 -24.50
C SER A 101 -15.45 8.75 -24.10
N MET A 102 -15.33 7.78 -23.19
CA MET A 102 -16.47 6.97 -22.73
C MET A 102 -17.35 7.71 -21.71
N PRO A 103 -18.65 7.37 -21.60
CA PRO A 103 -19.56 7.87 -20.56
C PRO A 103 -19.05 7.63 -19.13
N ALA A 104 -19.60 8.37 -18.16
CA ALA A 104 -19.15 8.41 -16.77
C ALA A 104 -18.98 7.02 -16.10
N ASP A 105 -19.92 6.10 -16.32
CA ASP A 105 -19.97 4.76 -15.75
C ASP A 105 -18.93 3.81 -16.37
N ALA A 106 -18.86 3.78 -17.70
CA ALA A 106 -17.84 3.08 -18.46
C ALA A 106 -16.43 3.62 -18.15
N LYS A 107 -16.29 4.94 -18.03
CA LYS A 107 -15.04 5.62 -17.62
C LYS A 107 -14.64 5.24 -16.21
N PHE A 108 -15.59 5.17 -15.28
CA PHE A 108 -15.34 4.77 -13.90
C PHE A 108 -14.80 3.33 -13.80
N LEU A 109 -15.52 2.33 -14.31
CA LEU A 109 -15.05 0.94 -14.29
C LEU A 109 -13.75 0.78 -15.09
N GLY A 110 -13.70 1.31 -16.31
CA GLY A 110 -12.56 1.09 -17.19
C GLY A 110 -11.27 1.74 -16.71
N SER A 111 -11.34 2.84 -15.94
CA SER A 111 -10.16 3.41 -15.28
C SER A 111 -9.56 2.48 -14.24
N HIS A 112 -10.40 1.74 -13.49
CA HIS A 112 -9.93 0.73 -12.53
C HIS A 112 -9.39 -0.52 -13.24
N LEU A 113 -10.04 -0.98 -14.31
CA LEU A 113 -9.55 -2.12 -15.11
C LEU A 113 -8.17 -1.83 -15.72
N LEU A 114 -7.94 -0.61 -16.23
CA LEU A 114 -6.67 -0.24 -16.84
C LEU A 114 -5.49 -0.16 -15.87
N LEU A 115 -5.73 -0.09 -14.56
CA LEU A 115 -4.68 -0.26 -13.55
C LEU A 115 -4.05 -1.65 -13.59
N MET A 116 -4.73 -2.68 -14.12
CA MET A 116 -4.18 -4.04 -14.22
C MET A 116 -3.04 -4.15 -15.22
N LYS A 117 -2.98 -3.30 -16.26
CA LYS A 117 -2.02 -3.43 -17.38
C LYS A 117 -0.54 -3.58 -16.95
N PRO A 118 0.04 -2.70 -16.11
CA PRO A 118 1.44 -2.84 -15.69
C PRO A 118 1.69 -4.10 -14.84
N PHE A 119 0.66 -4.68 -14.21
CA PHE A 119 0.78 -5.87 -13.38
C PHE A 119 0.72 -7.19 -14.18
N ARG A 120 0.66 -7.16 -15.53
CA ARG A 120 0.67 -8.40 -16.32
C ARG A 120 1.91 -9.24 -15.98
N GLY A 121 1.69 -10.51 -15.64
CA GLY A 121 2.72 -11.46 -15.22
C GLY A 121 3.57 -11.02 -14.04
N ILE A 122 3.12 -10.07 -13.20
CA ILE A 122 3.94 -9.47 -12.14
C ILE A 122 4.51 -10.51 -11.17
N VAL A 123 3.73 -11.55 -10.81
CA VAL A 123 4.21 -12.60 -9.91
C VAL A 123 5.33 -13.41 -10.58
N TYR A 124 5.20 -13.75 -11.87
CA TYR A 124 6.29 -14.37 -12.64
C TYR A 124 7.52 -13.46 -12.70
N ARG A 125 7.36 -12.15 -12.97
CA ARG A 125 8.48 -11.19 -13.02
C ARG A 125 9.23 -11.11 -11.68
N MET A 126 8.52 -11.26 -10.55
CA MET A 126 9.09 -11.20 -9.19
C MET A 126 9.70 -12.52 -8.67
N ILE A 127 9.60 -13.65 -9.40
CA ILE A 127 10.14 -14.95 -8.94
C ILE A 127 11.63 -14.90 -8.52
N PRO A 128 12.56 -14.22 -9.22
CA PRO A 128 13.98 -14.24 -8.85
C PRO A 128 14.27 -13.55 -7.52
N LEU A 129 13.47 -12.55 -7.13
CA LEU A 129 13.60 -11.79 -5.88
C LEU A 129 13.45 -12.70 -4.66
N ALA A 130 12.45 -13.57 -4.71
CA ALA A 130 12.23 -14.61 -3.72
C ALA A 130 13.11 -15.86 -3.97
N GLY A 131 13.54 -16.08 -5.21
CA GLY A 131 14.05 -17.36 -5.71
C GLY A 131 15.33 -17.88 -5.06
N LYS A 132 16.11 -17.01 -4.42
CA LYS A 132 17.31 -17.41 -3.66
C LYS A 132 16.96 -18.06 -2.31
N GLU A 133 15.81 -17.70 -1.75
CA GLU A 133 15.49 -17.93 -0.34
C GLU A 133 14.35 -18.94 -0.18
N ARG A 134 14.68 -20.23 -0.28
CA ARG A 134 13.72 -21.37 -0.42
C ARG A 134 12.45 -21.30 0.44
N ILE A 135 12.53 -20.91 1.72
CA ILE A 135 11.36 -20.91 2.62
C ILE A 135 10.61 -19.57 2.53
N THR A 136 11.28 -18.43 2.40
CA THR A 136 10.65 -17.15 2.05
C THR A 136 9.91 -17.24 0.70
N GLN A 137 10.53 -17.90 -0.29
CA GLN A 137 9.91 -18.28 -1.56
C GLN A 137 8.71 -19.21 -1.36
N GLY A 138 8.81 -20.19 -0.46
CA GLY A 138 7.72 -21.08 -0.07
C GLY A 138 6.55 -20.33 0.55
N PHE A 139 6.80 -19.37 1.44
CA PHE A 139 5.80 -18.51 2.06
C PHE A 139 5.10 -17.61 1.03
N ILE A 140 5.86 -16.92 0.18
CA ILE A 140 5.32 -16.09 -0.90
C ILE A 140 4.48 -16.93 -1.88
N ARG A 141 5.00 -18.09 -2.32
CA ARG A 141 4.25 -19.05 -3.13
C ARG A 141 3.00 -19.57 -2.42
N ASN A 142 3.03 -19.79 -1.11
CA ASN A 142 1.86 -20.19 -0.34
C ASN A 142 0.84 -19.06 -0.21
N LYS A 143 1.24 -17.78 -0.14
CA LYS A 143 0.30 -16.65 -0.24
C LYS A 143 -0.38 -16.58 -1.61
N VAL A 144 0.37 -16.80 -2.69
CA VAL A 144 -0.20 -16.89 -4.06
C VAL A 144 -1.13 -18.10 -4.20
N LYS A 145 -0.77 -19.28 -3.66
CA LYS A 145 -1.65 -20.45 -3.60
C LYS A 145 -2.93 -20.19 -2.80
N ILE A 146 -2.83 -19.56 -1.62
CA ILE A 146 -4.00 -19.21 -0.80
C ILE A 146 -4.90 -18.22 -1.55
N LEU A 147 -4.33 -17.28 -2.33
CA LEU A 147 -5.11 -16.41 -3.20
C LEU A 147 -5.84 -17.21 -4.30
N ALA A 148 -5.15 -18.11 -5.00
CA ALA A 148 -5.75 -18.98 -6.01
C ALA A 148 -6.87 -19.87 -5.44
N SER A 149 -6.63 -20.51 -4.28
CA SER A 149 -7.65 -21.29 -3.57
C SER A 149 -8.84 -20.44 -3.14
N ASN A 150 -8.60 -19.24 -2.60
CA ASN A 150 -9.69 -18.33 -2.21
C ASN A 150 -10.50 -17.84 -3.42
N LEU A 151 -9.87 -17.61 -4.58
CA LEU A 151 -10.58 -17.30 -5.82
C LEU A 151 -11.43 -18.50 -6.24
N ARG A 152 -10.87 -19.71 -6.31
CA ARG A 152 -11.63 -20.94 -6.65
C ARG A 152 -12.73 -21.32 -5.65
N ILE A 153 -12.69 -20.83 -4.41
CA ILE A 153 -13.71 -21.10 -3.38
C ILE A 153 -14.80 -20.00 -3.37
N TYR A 154 -14.42 -18.72 -3.48
CA TYR A 154 -15.36 -17.59 -3.29
C TYR A 154 -15.75 -16.86 -4.59
N LEU A 155 -15.02 -17.07 -5.69
CA LEU A 155 -15.22 -16.47 -7.01
C LEU A 155 -14.87 -17.46 -8.16
N PRO A 156 -15.44 -18.70 -8.19
CA PRO A 156 -15.14 -19.71 -9.22
C PRO A 156 -15.74 -19.34 -10.58
N LEU A 157 -15.07 -18.43 -11.29
CA LEU A 157 -15.60 -17.75 -12.47
C LEU A 157 -14.46 -17.51 -13.47
N GLU A 158 -14.69 -17.82 -14.75
CA GLU A 158 -13.66 -17.85 -15.81
C GLU A 158 -12.86 -16.54 -15.91
N HIS A 159 -13.51 -15.37 -15.85
CA HIS A 159 -12.83 -14.06 -15.89
C HIS A 159 -12.00 -13.74 -14.62
N TRP A 160 -12.29 -14.37 -13.48
CA TRP A 160 -11.46 -14.24 -12.27
C TRP A 160 -10.25 -15.19 -12.30
N GLU A 161 -10.38 -16.37 -12.91
CA GLU A 161 -9.22 -17.24 -13.18
C GLU A 161 -8.31 -16.58 -14.23
N ALA A 162 -8.87 -16.14 -15.36
CA ALA A 162 -8.15 -15.37 -16.37
C ALA A 162 -7.49 -14.09 -15.83
N GLY A 163 -8.15 -13.40 -14.89
CA GLY A 163 -7.59 -12.25 -14.19
C GLY A 163 -6.44 -12.60 -13.23
N PHE A 164 -6.47 -13.79 -12.61
CA PHE A 164 -5.37 -14.32 -11.81
C PHE A 164 -4.18 -14.75 -12.69
N ASP A 165 -4.46 -15.47 -13.77
CA ASP A 165 -3.44 -15.93 -14.72
C ASP A 165 -2.78 -14.73 -15.42
N TYR A 166 -3.55 -13.70 -15.80
CA TYR A 166 -3.03 -12.43 -16.32
C TYR A 166 -2.00 -11.76 -15.39
N LEU A 167 -2.20 -11.86 -14.07
CA LEU A 167 -1.30 -11.30 -13.05
C LEU A 167 -0.13 -12.22 -12.69
N THR A 168 -0.23 -13.53 -12.97
CA THR A 168 0.72 -14.52 -12.46
C THR A 168 1.57 -15.23 -13.50
N GLU A 169 1.10 -15.38 -14.73
CA GLU A 169 1.78 -16.13 -15.78
C GLU A 169 2.80 -15.30 -16.60
N PRO A 170 3.85 -15.93 -17.15
CA PRO A 170 4.69 -15.31 -18.17
C PRO A 170 3.90 -15.05 -19.47
N TYR A 171 4.02 -13.85 -20.03
CA TYR A 171 3.44 -13.50 -21.33
C TYR A 171 4.52 -13.22 -22.38
N LYS A 172 4.13 -13.31 -23.67
CA LYS A 172 5.00 -12.96 -24.80
C LYS A 172 4.88 -11.47 -25.14
N LEU A 173 6.03 -10.84 -25.36
CA LEU A 173 6.18 -9.50 -25.91
C LEU A 173 5.88 -9.51 -27.43
N LYS A 174 5.75 -8.31 -28.02
CA LYS A 174 5.58 -8.16 -29.47
C LYS A 174 6.78 -8.67 -30.30
N SER A 175 7.95 -8.81 -29.69
CA SER A 175 9.14 -9.46 -30.28
C SER A 175 9.04 -10.99 -30.31
N GLY A 176 8.03 -11.59 -29.68
CA GLY A 176 7.90 -13.04 -29.48
C GLY A 176 8.63 -13.57 -28.25
N GLU A 177 9.52 -12.77 -27.66
CA GLU A 177 10.25 -13.08 -26.42
C GLU A 177 9.30 -13.13 -25.21
N ILE A 178 9.67 -13.89 -24.17
CA ILE A 178 8.95 -13.89 -22.89
C ILE A 178 9.34 -12.64 -22.10
N VAL A 179 8.38 -12.04 -21.38
CA VAL A 179 8.63 -10.89 -20.49
C VAL A 179 9.81 -11.13 -19.54
N SER A 180 10.67 -10.10 -19.38
CA SER A 180 11.83 -10.18 -18.50
C SER A 180 11.42 -10.24 -17.02
N GLN A 181 12.11 -11.09 -16.28
CA GLN A 181 12.01 -11.13 -14.82
C GLN A 181 12.95 -10.12 -14.18
N PHE A 182 12.66 -9.71 -12.95
CA PHE A 182 13.51 -8.84 -12.14
C PHE A 182 14.68 -9.66 -11.57
N GLU A 183 15.66 -9.97 -12.41
CA GLU A 183 16.85 -10.78 -12.04
C GLU A 183 18.01 -9.93 -11.52
N ASP A 184 18.74 -10.45 -10.52
CA ASP A 184 20.08 -9.95 -10.20
C ASP A 184 21.05 -10.33 -11.31
N ALA A 185 21.97 -9.43 -11.67
CA ALA A 185 22.91 -9.65 -12.76
C ALA A 185 23.70 -10.96 -12.60
N LYS A 186 23.54 -11.81 -13.61
CA LYS A 186 24.34 -13.03 -13.77
C LYS A 186 25.75 -12.65 -14.22
N GLU A 187 26.76 -13.32 -13.65
CA GLU A 187 28.17 -13.15 -14.06
C GLU A 187 28.33 -13.53 -15.55
N LYS A 188 28.38 -12.52 -16.45
CA LYS A 188 28.63 -12.76 -17.88
C LYS A 188 30.12 -13.10 -18.07
N LYS A 189 30.42 -14.40 -17.93
CA LYS A 189 31.68 -15.00 -18.38
C LYS A 189 31.67 -15.02 -19.90
N SER A 190 32.56 -14.24 -20.52
CA SER A 190 32.84 -14.36 -21.96
C SER A 190 34.18 -15.06 -22.16
N THR A 191 34.16 -16.16 -22.92
CA THR A 191 35.35 -16.87 -23.39
C THR A 191 35.67 -16.39 -24.81
N ARG A 192 36.84 -15.79 -25.00
CA ARG A 192 37.38 -15.47 -26.33
C ARG A 192 38.82 -15.97 -26.38
N GLY A 193 38.97 -17.20 -26.87
CA GLY A 193 40.19 -17.99 -26.67
C GLY A 193 40.37 -18.44 -25.21
N SER A 194 41.60 -18.76 -24.83
CA SER A 194 41.99 -19.29 -23.51
C SER A 194 41.91 -18.28 -22.35
N LYS A 195 41.44 -17.05 -22.57
CA LYS A 195 41.24 -16.03 -21.52
C LYS A 195 39.74 -15.84 -21.23
N VAL A 196 39.33 -16.19 -20.01
CA VAL A 196 37.98 -15.92 -19.49
C VAL A 196 37.89 -14.47 -19.04
N LYS A 197 37.15 -13.63 -19.77
CA LYS A 197 36.84 -12.26 -19.33
C LYS A 197 35.51 -12.26 -18.57
N ARG A 198 35.59 -12.06 -17.26
CA ARG A 198 34.42 -11.92 -16.37
C ARG A 198 33.94 -10.47 -16.42
N THR A 199 32.77 -10.23 -17.00
CA THR A 199 32.13 -8.92 -17.00
C THR A 199 31.00 -8.92 -15.98
N TYR A 200 31.22 -8.24 -14.86
CA TYR A 200 30.18 -7.98 -13.87
C TYR A 200 29.33 -6.80 -14.32
N ILE A 201 28.17 -7.10 -14.92
CA ILE A 201 27.07 -6.14 -15.00
C ILE A 201 26.57 -5.91 -13.57
N LYS A 202 26.22 -4.66 -13.22
CA LYS A 202 25.69 -4.27 -11.89
C LYS A 202 24.20 -3.92 -11.94
N GLU A 203 23.43 -4.73 -12.64
CA GLU A 203 21.97 -4.75 -12.47
C GLU A 203 21.67 -5.62 -11.24
N PHE A 204 20.76 -5.20 -10.37
CA PHE A 204 20.22 -6.08 -9.34
C PHE A 204 18.73 -6.31 -9.66
N GLY A 205 18.22 -7.48 -9.31
CA GLY A 205 16.82 -7.85 -9.46
C GLY A 205 16.01 -7.23 -8.36
N ALA A 206 16.61 -7.16 -7.17
CA ALA A 206 16.19 -6.26 -6.11
C ALA A 206 16.44 -4.79 -6.45
N GLU A 207 17.28 -4.46 -7.46
CA GLU A 207 17.03 -3.29 -8.33
C GLU A 207 15.76 -3.60 -9.20
N ASN A 208 15.70 -3.28 -10.51
CA ASN A 208 14.73 -3.73 -11.53
C ASN A 208 13.18 -3.67 -11.31
N PHE A 209 12.66 -3.54 -10.09
CA PHE A 209 11.24 -3.39 -9.71
C PHE A 209 10.75 -1.96 -9.36
N GLN A 210 11.24 -1.24 -8.32
CA GLN A 210 10.79 0.11 -7.86
C GLN A 210 10.57 1.16 -8.94
N GLU A 211 11.39 1.18 -9.97
CA GLU A 211 11.29 2.20 -11.00
C GLU A 211 10.59 1.64 -12.23
N PHE A 212 10.42 0.32 -12.38
CA PHE A 212 9.23 -0.24 -13.05
C PHE A 212 7.94 0.23 -12.32
N VAL A 213 7.91 0.21 -10.99
CA VAL A 213 6.79 0.77 -10.20
C VAL A 213 6.68 2.29 -10.43
N GLY A 214 7.79 3.01 -10.63
CA GLY A 214 7.81 4.44 -10.92
C GLY A 214 7.56 4.84 -12.39
N ALA A 215 7.81 3.96 -13.36
CA ALA A 215 7.71 4.23 -14.80
C ALA A 215 6.51 3.55 -15.48
N GLU A 216 6.01 2.44 -14.94
CA GLU A 216 4.81 1.75 -15.43
C GLU A 216 3.62 1.88 -14.46
N ILE A 217 3.77 1.55 -13.17
CA ILE A 217 2.65 1.56 -12.22
C ILE A 217 2.24 3.00 -11.84
N TYR A 218 3.18 3.84 -11.41
CA TYR A 218 2.89 5.19 -10.95
C TYR A 218 2.21 6.05 -12.04
N PRO A 219 2.66 6.05 -13.32
CA PRO A 219 1.96 6.77 -14.38
C PRO A 219 0.58 6.18 -14.70
N ALA A 220 0.39 4.87 -14.56
CA ALA A 220 -0.94 4.25 -14.69
C ALA A 220 -1.90 4.71 -13.56
N MET A 221 -1.41 4.82 -12.32
CA MET A 221 -2.17 5.37 -11.19
C MET A 221 -2.50 6.86 -11.38
N ALA A 222 -1.53 7.66 -11.84
CA ALA A 222 -1.75 9.07 -12.15
C ALA A 222 -2.79 9.28 -13.25
N LYS A 223 -2.76 8.47 -14.32
CA LYS A 223 -3.73 8.52 -15.42
C LYS A 223 -5.11 8.00 -15.01
N ALA A 224 -5.18 7.00 -14.12
CA ALA A 224 -6.46 6.56 -13.54
C ALA A 224 -7.07 7.64 -12.64
N LEU A 225 -6.24 8.36 -11.87
CA LEU A 225 -6.68 9.48 -11.06
C LEU A 225 -7.26 10.61 -11.93
N GLU A 226 -6.51 11.09 -12.92
CA GLU A 226 -6.95 12.11 -13.89
C GLU A 226 -8.32 11.76 -14.50
N ARG A 227 -8.49 10.50 -14.90
CA ARG A 227 -9.77 9.99 -15.43
C ARG A 227 -10.89 10.02 -14.40
N ILE A 228 -10.64 9.60 -13.16
CA ILE A 228 -11.66 9.58 -12.09
C ILE A 228 -12.01 11.00 -11.63
N GLU A 229 -11.04 11.91 -11.54
CA GLU A 229 -11.27 13.34 -11.30
C GLU A 229 -12.11 14.02 -12.41
N SER A 230 -12.04 13.52 -13.65
CA SER A 230 -12.87 14.03 -14.77
C SER A 230 -14.36 13.64 -14.71
N ILE A 231 -14.74 12.68 -13.85
CA ILE A 231 -16.12 12.18 -13.79
C ILE A 231 -16.98 13.05 -12.86
N SER A 232 -18.02 13.70 -13.40
CA SER A 232 -19.06 14.35 -12.61
C SER A 232 -20.08 13.33 -12.09
N PHE A 233 -20.44 13.45 -10.81
CA PHE A 233 -21.51 12.68 -10.15
C PHE A 233 -22.71 13.55 -9.79
N GLU A 234 -23.03 14.56 -10.60
CA GLU A 234 -24.31 15.30 -10.54
C GLU A 234 -25.52 14.35 -10.58
N ASN A 235 -25.41 13.26 -11.33
CA ASN A 235 -26.26 12.09 -11.22
C ASN A 235 -25.42 10.88 -10.73
N PRO A 236 -25.97 10.02 -9.86
CA PRO A 236 -25.26 8.84 -9.39
C PRO A 236 -25.12 7.80 -10.51
N ILE A 237 -23.95 7.16 -10.59
CA ILE A 237 -23.69 6.05 -11.49
C ILE A 237 -24.37 4.79 -10.95
N VAL A 238 -25.03 4.04 -11.82
CA VAL A 238 -25.46 2.67 -11.48
C VAL A 238 -24.32 1.71 -11.75
N TRP A 239 -23.97 0.92 -10.74
CA TRP A 239 -22.97 -0.13 -10.76
C TRP A 239 -23.64 -1.49 -10.75
N ASP A 240 -23.28 -2.35 -11.70
CA ASP A 240 -23.74 -3.73 -11.75
C ASP A 240 -22.76 -4.66 -11.03
N ASN A 241 -23.17 -5.23 -9.89
CA ASN A 241 -22.37 -6.20 -9.15
C ASN A 241 -22.01 -7.44 -10.00
N LYS A 242 -22.74 -7.72 -11.09
CA LYS A 242 -22.46 -8.82 -12.02
C LYS A 242 -21.05 -8.77 -12.59
N VAL A 243 -20.42 -7.59 -12.70
CA VAL A 243 -18.99 -7.46 -13.10
C VAL A 243 -18.02 -8.17 -12.15
N ALA A 244 -18.42 -8.40 -10.89
CA ALA A 244 -17.62 -9.08 -9.87
C ALA A 244 -18.11 -10.51 -9.55
N PHE A 245 -19.31 -10.89 -9.98
CA PHE A 245 -19.92 -12.21 -9.70
C PHE A 245 -20.31 -13.02 -10.95
N GLY A 246 -20.04 -12.51 -12.15
CA GLY A 246 -20.14 -13.26 -13.41
C GLY A 246 -21.55 -13.45 -13.99
N LYS A 247 -21.57 -14.12 -15.15
CA LYS A 247 -22.73 -14.26 -16.04
C LYS A 247 -23.97 -14.83 -15.34
N ASP A 248 -23.79 -15.80 -14.45
CA ASP A 248 -24.87 -16.59 -13.88
C ASP A 248 -25.34 -16.14 -12.49
N SER A 249 -24.75 -15.07 -11.95
CA SER A 249 -25.15 -14.48 -10.67
C SER A 249 -26.32 -13.50 -10.80
N PHE A 250 -27.04 -13.34 -9.68
CA PHE A 250 -28.27 -12.56 -9.53
C PHE A 250 -29.41 -13.05 -10.42
N LYS A 251 -29.67 -14.36 -10.35
CA LYS A 251 -30.92 -14.98 -10.81
C LYS A 251 -32.00 -14.83 -9.72
N ASP A 252 -33.24 -15.06 -10.10
CA ASP A 252 -34.41 -15.09 -9.21
C ASP A 252 -34.56 -13.78 -8.42
N ASP A 253 -35.15 -13.82 -7.20
CA ASP A 253 -35.49 -12.63 -6.39
C ASP A 253 -34.28 -11.75 -5.98
N PHE A 254 -33.05 -12.11 -6.34
CA PHE A 254 -31.83 -11.41 -5.94
C PHE A 254 -31.45 -10.20 -6.83
N GLU A 255 -32.19 -9.86 -7.88
CA GLU A 255 -31.86 -8.70 -8.74
C GLU A 255 -31.88 -7.36 -7.95
N GLU A 256 -32.69 -7.23 -6.89
CA GLU A 256 -32.62 -6.09 -5.96
C GLU A 256 -31.26 -5.92 -5.24
N THR A 257 -30.43 -6.97 -5.23
CA THR A 257 -29.05 -6.93 -4.70
C THR A 257 -27.97 -6.69 -5.77
N ARG A 258 -28.34 -6.79 -7.05
CA ARG A 258 -27.43 -6.68 -8.20
C ARG A 258 -26.93 -5.24 -8.43
N TYR A 259 -27.84 -4.28 -8.50
CA TYR A 259 -27.50 -2.89 -8.84
C TYR A 259 -27.24 -2.03 -7.60
N ARG A 260 -26.23 -1.17 -7.62
CA ARG A 260 -25.92 -0.21 -6.54
C ARG A 260 -25.61 1.18 -7.11
N LYS A 261 -25.91 2.25 -6.37
CA LYS A 261 -25.67 3.63 -6.80
C LYS A 261 -24.38 4.19 -6.21
N ILE A 262 -23.41 4.48 -7.08
CA ILE A 262 -22.11 5.09 -6.76
C ILE A 262 -22.23 6.61 -6.92
N GLY A 263 -21.67 7.36 -5.96
CA GLY A 263 -21.72 8.83 -5.92
C GLY A 263 -20.36 9.47 -5.69
N GLU A 264 -20.39 10.78 -5.44
CA GLU A 264 -19.20 11.61 -5.22
C GLU A 264 -18.36 11.13 -4.02
N ALA A 265 -18.98 10.62 -2.95
CA ALA A 265 -18.28 9.93 -1.86
C ALA A 265 -17.38 8.78 -2.32
N GLU A 266 -17.88 7.90 -3.19
CA GLU A 266 -17.09 6.80 -3.76
C GLU A 266 -16.01 7.32 -4.72
N ARG A 267 -16.25 8.42 -5.44
CA ARG A 267 -15.20 9.11 -6.20
C ARG A 267 -14.07 9.57 -5.28
N HIS A 268 -14.41 10.23 -4.17
CA HIS A 268 -13.45 10.67 -3.15
C HIS A 268 -12.70 9.51 -2.49
N LEU A 269 -13.36 8.37 -2.23
CA LEU A 269 -12.66 7.17 -1.72
C LEU A 269 -11.64 6.62 -2.72
N ASN A 270 -11.93 6.62 -4.02
CA ASN A 270 -11.00 6.11 -5.03
C ASN A 270 -9.87 7.10 -5.33
N ILE A 271 -10.15 8.41 -5.38
CA ILE A 271 -9.12 9.46 -5.41
C ILE A 271 -8.20 9.34 -4.19
N SER A 272 -8.76 9.22 -2.98
CA SER A 272 -8.00 8.98 -1.75
C SER A 272 -7.13 7.72 -1.84
N SER A 273 -7.66 6.62 -2.36
CA SER A 273 -6.91 5.35 -2.49
C SER A 273 -5.78 5.45 -3.51
N LEU A 274 -5.99 6.15 -4.63
CA LEU A 274 -4.97 6.40 -5.65
C LEU A 274 -3.86 7.31 -5.11
N HIS A 275 -4.22 8.38 -4.40
CA HIS A 275 -3.24 9.24 -3.74
C HIS A 275 -2.47 8.51 -2.64
N LEU A 276 -3.12 7.78 -1.74
CA LEU A 276 -2.42 7.02 -0.69
C LEU A 276 -1.51 5.92 -1.28
N GLY A 277 -1.95 5.24 -2.34
CA GLY A 277 -1.09 4.33 -3.10
C GLY A 277 0.13 5.03 -3.70
N MET A 278 -0.08 6.14 -4.42
CA MET A 278 0.98 6.97 -4.99
C MET A 278 1.92 7.59 -3.94
N HIS A 279 1.43 7.86 -2.73
CA HIS A 279 2.24 8.23 -1.56
C HIS A 279 3.20 7.09 -1.20
N TYR A 280 2.69 5.86 -1.04
CA TYR A 280 3.52 4.69 -0.76
C TYR A 280 4.50 4.39 -1.91
N LEU A 281 4.10 4.55 -3.18
CA LEU A 281 5.01 4.34 -4.32
C LEU A 281 6.17 5.35 -4.31
N ASN A 282 5.91 6.61 -3.93
CA ASN A 282 6.96 7.64 -3.82
C ASN A 282 7.86 7.44 -2.58
N TYR A 283 7.28 7.08 -1.43
CA TYR A 283 8.06 6.72 -0.24
C TYR A 283 8.97 5.53 -0.55
N LEU A 284 8.41 4.52 -1.23
CA LEU A 284 9.12 3.37 -1.75
C LEU A 284 10.32 3.83 -2.60
N VAL A 285 10.15 4.49 -3.76
CA VAL A 285 11.28 4.88 -4.66
C VAL A 285 12.38 5.75 -4.04
N SER A 286 12.16 6.29 -2.84
CA SER A 286 13.12 7.14 -2.14
C SER A 286 14.21 6.36 -1.39
N TYR A 287 14.00 5.09 -1.07
CA TYR A 287 14.93 4.27 -0.28
C TYR A 287 15.37 2.98 -1.01
N ASP A 288 16.64 2.64 -0.86
CA ASP A 288 17.22 1.35 -1.27
C ASP A 288 16.89 0.26 -0.24
N ILE A 289 16.85 -0.99 -0.69
CA ILE A 289 16.54 -2.19 0.12
C ILE A 289 17.37 -3.40 -0.27
N ARG A 290 18.32 -3.29 -1.21
CA ARG A 290 18.97 -4.44 -1.86
C ARG A 290 19.45 -5.46 -0.83
N GLY A 291 18.84 -6.64 -0.90
CA GLY A 291 19.01 -7.72 0.10
C GLY A 291 17.87 -7.89 1.11
N SER A 292 16.76 -7.13 1.07
CA SER A 292 15.70 -7.20 2.09
C SER A 292 14.99 -8.56 2.21
N ILE A 293 14.84 -9.30 1.10
CA ILE A 293 14.32 -10.67 1.13
C ILE A 293 15.30 -11.58 1.89
N SER A 294 16.60 -11.44 1.62
CA SER A 294 17.67 -12.13 2.36
C SER A 294 17.81 -11.66 3.81
N LEU A 295 17.43 -10.42 4.13
CA LEU A 295 17.35 -9.91 5.50
C LEU A 295 16.14 -10.53 6.23
N SER A 296 14.98 -10.58 5.58
CA SER A 296 13.77 -11.22 6.11
C SER A 296 14.02 -12.69 6.46
N LYS A 297 14.71 -13.43 5.59
CA LYS A 297 15.23 -14.78 5.89
C LYS A 297 16.17 -14.81 7.10
N ASP A 298 17.21 -13.98 7.12
CA ASP A 298 18.24 -14.07 8.17
C ASP A 298 17.74 -13.58 9.55
N ILE A 299 16.72 -12.73 9.58
CA ILE A 299 15.92 -12.44 10.77
C ILE A 299 15.02 -13.65 11.10
N GLY A 300 14.29 -14.21 10.13
CA GLY A 300 13.41 -15.37 10.31
C GLY A 300 14.09 -16.57 10.98
N LYS A 301 15.34 -16.88 10.56
CA LYS A 301 16.19 -17.90 11.18
C LYS A 301 16.31 -17.78 12.70
N LEU A 302 16.30 -16.55 13.24
CA LEU A 302 16.36 -16.31 14.69
C LEU A 302 15.10 -16.84 15.39
N TYR A 303 13.93 -16.62 14.77
CA TYR A 303 12.62 -17.07 15.26
C TYR A 303 12.35 -18.57 15.01
N GLY A 304 13.33 -19.32 14.49
CA GLY A 304 13.15 -20.71 14.05
C GLY A 304 12.40 -20.85 12.71
N ILE A 305 11.80 -19.77 12.20
CA ILE A 305 11.17 -19.70 10.87
C ILE A 305 12.30 -19.56 9.84
N ASP A 306 12.92 -20.71 9.53
CA ASP A 306 14.06 -21.00 8.62
C ASP A 306 15.17 -21.82 9.30
N GLY A 307 14.96 -22.28 10.54
CA GLY A 307 15.88 -23.14 11.28
C GLY A 307 15.22 -24.42 11.80
N PHE A 308 15.44 -25.54 11.11
CA PHE A 308 15.16 -26.90 11.64
C PHE A 308 15.95 -27.23 12.92
N PHE A 309 16.88 -26.36 13.32
CA PHE A 309 17.60 -26.38 14.59
C PHE A 309 17.60 -24.96 15.21
N SER A 310 16.48 -24.53 15.82
CA SER A 310 16.52 -23.33 16.67
C SER A 310 17.39 -23.62 17.90
N ARG A 311 18.41 -22.79 18.14
CA ARG A 311 19.33 -22.96 19.28
C ARG A 311 18.84 -22.31 20.58
N ASN A 312 17.91 -21.36 20.48
CA ASN A 312 17.32 -20.64 21.62
C ASN A 312 15.79 -20.77 21.56
N PRO A 313 15.15 -21.59 22.40
CA PRO A 313 13.70 -21.51 22.66
C PRO A 313 13.34 -20.24 23.46
N ASP A 314 14.34 -19.51 23.97
CA ASP A 314 14.21 -18.33 24.84
C ASP A 314 13.81 -17.03 24.10
N GLY A 315 13.47 -17.12 22.80
CA GLY A 315 13.01 -16.00 21.98
C GLY A 315 14.12 -15.13 21.36
N VAL A 316 13.67 -14.20 20.50
CA VAL A 316 14.51 -13.26 19.74
C VAL A 316 14.35 -11.84 20.29
N PRO A 317 15.32 -11.33 21.07
CA PRO A 317 15.33 -9.96 21.55
C PRO A 317 15.84 -8.98 20.47
N SER A 318 15.58 -7.69 20.66
CA SER A 318 16.02 -6.59 19.77
C SER A 318 17.50 -6.69 19.39
N TYR A 319 18.37 -6.92 20.38
CA TYR A 319 19.82 -7.11 20.20
C TYR A 319 20.20 -8.21 19.19
N ASP A 320 19.47 -9.32 19.14
CA ASP A 320 19.80 -10.45 18.26
C ASP A 320 19.37 -10.16 16.80
N TRP A 321 18.27 -9.41 16.56
CA TRP A 321 17.83 -9.07 15.20
C TRP A 321 18.48 -7.80 14.63
N VAL A 322 18.75 -6.78 15.45
CA VAL A 322 19.46 -5.56 14.98
C VAL A 322 20.85 -5.93 14.46
N LYS A 323 21.57 -6.82 15.16
CA LYS A 323 22.83 -7.42 14.69
C LYS A 323 22.75 -8.17 13.35
N VAL A 324 21.57 -8.54 12.88
CA VAL A 324 21.39 -9.06 11.51
C VAL A 324 21.27 -7.90 10.53
N VAL A 325 20.47 -6.88 10.86
CA VAL A 325 20.28 -5.66 10.04
C VAL A 325 21.58 -4.88 9.84
N GLU A 326 22.43 -4.83 10.86
CA GLU A 326 23.74 -4.14 10.84
C GLU A 326 24.84 -4.86 10.04
N ARG A 327 24.60 -6.08 9.52
CA ARG A 327 25.61 -6.78 8.74
C ARG A 327 25.89 -6.05 7.42
N LYS A 328 27.18 -5.97 7.05
CA LYS A 328 27.68 -5.37 5.81
C LYS A 328 26.97 -5.84 4.52
N SER A 329 26.44 -7.06 4.51
CA SER A 329 25.61 -7.60 3.43
C SER A 329 24.31 -6.82 3.16
N TYR A 330 23.88 -5.97 4.10
CA TYR A 330 22.65 -5.20 4.07
C TYR A 330 22.89 -3.70 4.19
N ASP A 331 24.13 -3.21 4.08
CA ASP A 331 24.49 -1.79 4.24
C ASP A 331 23.59 -0.83 3.45
N ASN A 332 23.16 -1.25 2.28
CA ASN A 332 22.30 -0.51 1.36
C ASN A 332 20.85 -0.34 1.85
N ILE A 333 20.36 -1.24 2.70
CA ILE A 333 18.95 -1.27 3.11
C ILE A 333 18.62 -0.04 3.96
N GLY A 334 17.59 0.71 3.54
CA GLY A 334 17.13 1.92 4.19
C GLY A 334 17.91 3.18 3.82
N ARG A 335 18.95 3.11 2.96
CA ARG A 335 19.67 4.32 2.49
C ARG A 335 18.85 5.08 1.45
N LEU A 336 18.97 6.41 1.44
CA LEU A 336 18.34 7.24 0.41
C LEU A 336 18.91 6.95 -0.99
N ARG A 337 18.06 7.18 -2.00
CA ARG A 337 18.39 7.05 -3.43
C ARG A 337 18.51 8.40 -4.15
N ASP A 338 19.10 8.40 -5.33
CA ASP A 338 19.02 9.55 -6.24
C ASP A 338 17.56 9.92 -6.54
N GLY A 339 17.25 11.22 -6.54
CA GLY A 339 15.88 11.74 -6.70
C GLY A 339 14.99 11.65 -5.45
N TYR A 340 15.50 11.23 -4.29
CA TYR A 340 14.70 11.10 -3.06
C TYR A 340 13.96 12.37 -2.65
N LYS A 341 14.50 13.57 -2.93
CA LYS A 341 13.92 14.85 -2.48
C LYS A 341 12.59 15.12 -3.17
N GLU A 342 12.57 14.99 -4.49
CA GLU A 342 11.37 15.15 -5.31
C GLU A 342 10.34 14.06 -4.97
N ASN A 343 10.81 12.82 -4.77
CA ASN A 343 9.97 11.67 -4.44
C ASN A 343 9.34 11.81 -3.04
N MET A 344 10.11 12.05 -1.96
CA MET A 344 9.56 12.23 -0.61
C MET A 344 8.67 13.48 -0.51
N SER A 345 9.01 14.58 -1.20
CA SER A 345 8.14 15.76 -1.28
C SER A 345 6.78 15.44 -1.94
N LEU A 346 6.79 14.67 -3.04
CA LEU A 346 5.57 14.23 -3.71
C LEU A 346 4.81 13.17 -2.90
N SER A 347 5.52 12.29 -2.18
CA SER A 347 4.96 11.33 -1.23
C SER A 347 4.15 12.04 -0.14
N PHE A 348 4.68 13.11 0.44
CA PHE A 348 3.96 13.89 1.44
C PHE A 348 2.74 14.58 0.82
N LYS A 349 2.87 15.27 -0.31
CA LYS A 349 1.73 15.92 -0.99
C LYS A 349 0.60 14.93 -1.26
N HIS A 350 0.91 13.73 -1.75
CA HIS A 350 -0.08 12.66 -1.94
C HIS A 350 -0.70 12.15 -0.62
N LEU A 351 0.05 12.09 0.47
CA LEU A 351 -0.51 11.76 1.79
C LEU A 351 -1.51 12.83 2.24
N GLN A 352 -1.16 14.12 2.11
CA GLN A 352 -2.05 15.23 2.43
C GLN A 352 -3.34 15.18 1.58
N GLU A 353 -3.21 14.97 0.27
CA GLU A 353 -4.34 14.93 -0.66
C GLU A 353 -5.24 13.70 -0.45
N GLY A 354 -4.63 12.55 -0.14
CA GLY A 354 -5.34 11.34 0.26
C GLY A 354 -6.19 11.54 1.51
N VAL A 355 -5.67 12.25 2.51
CA VAL A 355 -6.41 12.61 3.73
C VAL A 355 -7.53 13.62 3.46
N LYS A 356 -7.27 14.66 2.65
CA LYS A 356 -8.28 15.66 2.25
C LYS A 356 -9.48 14.98 1.57
N HIS A 357 -9.25 14.09 0.61
CA HIS A 357 -10.33 13.33 -0.02
C HIS A 357 -11.00 12.31 0.90
N LEU A 358 -10.25 11.65 1.81
CA LEU A 358 -10.84 10.73 2.79
C LEU A 358 -11.79 11.45 3.77
N ARG A 359 -11.47 12.70 4.16
CA ARG A 359 -12.39 13.58 4.91
C ARG A 359 -13.64 13.90 4.10
N LEU A 360 -13.51 14.32 2.83
CA LEU A 360 -14.68 14.62 1.99
C LEU A 360 -15.59 13.40 1.80
N ALA A 361 -15.02 12.21 1.66
CA ALA A 361 -15.77 10.96 1.67
C ALA A 361 -16.47 10.70 3.03
N ARG A 362 -15.81 10.96 4.17
CA ARG A 362 -16.45 10.79 5.49
C ARG A 362 -17.69 11.67 5.65
N GLU A 363 -17.60 12.94 5.25
CA GLU A 363 -18.70 13.89 5.36
C GLU A 363 -19.93 13.52 4.51
N GLU A 364 -19.75 12.75 3.43
CA GLU A 364 -20.87 12.23 2.62
C GLU A 364 -21.44 10.90 3.13
N LEU A 365 -20.65 10.08 3.84
CA LEU A 365 -21.03 8.74 4.27
C LEU A 365 -21.37 8.62 5.77
N ARG A 366 -21.29 9.71 6.52
CA ARG A 366 -21.68 9.76 7.94
C ARG A 366 -23.19 9.54 8.07
N ASN A 367 -23.61 8.70 9.02
CA ASN A 367 -25.02 8.40 9.31
C ASN A 367 -25.84 7.78 8.15
N GLU A 368 -25.17 7.33 7.08
CA GLU A 368 -25.80 6.61 5.98
C GLU A 368 -26.34 5.22 6.38
N SER A 369 -27.22 4.64 5.55
CA SER A 369 -27.76 3.29 5.78
C SER A 369 -26.74 2.18 5.42
N PRO A 370 -26.66 1.08 6.20
CA PRO A 370 -25.89 -0.13 5.84
C PRO A 370 -26.15 -0.67 4.42
N SER A 371 -27.37 -0.54 3.92
CA SER A 371 -27.80 -1.15 2.65
C SER A 371 -27.31 -0.44 1.38
N ARG A 372 -26.80 0.80 1.49
CA ARG A 372 -26.65 1.70 0.33
C ARG A 372 -25.33 1.60 -0.44
N LEU A 373 -24.25 1.12 0.18
CA LEU A 373 -22.89 1.41 -0.27
C LEU A 373 -22.07 0.15 -0.63
N PHE A 374 -21.34 0.23 -1.74
CA PHE A 374 -20.43 -0.81 -2.21
C PHE A 374 -19.11 -0.86 -1.42
N ALA A 375 -18.53 0.31 -1.11
CA ALA A 375 -17.16 0.43 -0.61
C ALA A 375 -17.02 0.38 0.93
N ILE A 376 -18.01 0.86 1.70
CA ILE A 376 -17.99 0.98 3.17
C ILE A 376 -19.38 0.62 3.72
N ASN A 377 -19.49 -0.08 4.86
CA ASN A 377 -20.79 -0.25 5.51
C ASN A 377 -20.90 0.79 6.65
N PRO A 378 -21.74 1.82 6.54
CA PRO A 378 -21.81 2.88 7.55
C PRO A 378 -22.26 2.37 8.92
N GLY A 379 -23.14 1.35 8.99
CA GLY A 379 -23.55 0.74 10.26
C GLY A 379 -22.40 0.12 11.05
N THR A 380 -21.31 -0.26 10.38
CA THR A 380 -20.08 -0.74 11.06
C THR A 380 -19.16 0.39 11.53
N LEU A 381 -19.40 1.64 11.11
CA LEU A 381 -18.60 2.82 11.45
C LEU A 381 -19.34 3.83 12.34
N ASN A 382 -20.66 3.95 12.23
CA ASN A 382 -21.48 4.91 12.97
C ASN A 382 -21.36 4.72 14.51
N PRO A 383 -21.28 3.49 15.08
CA PRO A 383 -20.98 3.29 16.51
C PRO A 383 -19.61 3.83 16.96
N TRP A 384 -18.72 4.14 16.01
CA TRP A 384 -17.35 4.63 16.25
C TRP A 384 -17.16 6.07 15.78
N ASP A 385 -18.24 6.80 15.45
CA ASP A 385 -18.20 8.12 14.81
C ASP A 385 -17.29 9.13 15.54
N GLU A 386 -17.45 9.29 16.85
CA GLU A 386 -16.56 10.15 17.64
C GLU A 386 -15.09 9.75 17.56
N ASN A 387 -14.80 8.44 17.55
CA ASN A 387 -13.44 7.93 17.53
C ASN A 387 -12.82 8.12 16.15
N ILE A 388 -13.62 8.00 15.09
CA ILE A 388 -13.23 8.36 13.72
C ILE A 388 -12.95 9.87 13.62
N GLU A 389 -13.75 10.74 14.23
CA GLU A 389 -13.47 12.19 14.26
C GLU A 389 -12.21 12.53 15.08
N LYS A 390 -11.93 11.80 16.17
CA LYS A 390 -10.67 11.92 16.92
C LYS A 390 -9.46 11.44 16.09
N GLN A 391 -9.62 10.41 15.26
CA GLN A 391 -8.60 9.95 14.30
C GLN A 391 -8.33 10.98 13.21
N PHE A 392 -9.38 11.52 12.59
CA PHE A 392 -9.26 12.55 11.55
C PHE A 392 -8.53 13.79 12.09
N LYS A 393 -8.90 14.30 13.27
CA LYS A 393 -8.19 15.44 13.89
C LYS A 393 -6.68 15.22 14.04
N HIS A 394 -6.23 14.01 14.36
CA HIS A 394 -4.80 13.69 14.43
C HIS A 394 -4.14 13.67 13.04
N ILE A 395 -4.72 12.94 12.07
CA ILE A 395 -4.09 12.80 10.75
C ILE A 395 -4.17 14.10 9.93
N GLU A 396 -5.29 14.83 9.96
CA GLU A 396 -5.45 16.15 9.30
C GLU A 396 -4.46 17.19 9.83
N CYS A 397 -4.08 17.09 11.11
CA CYS A 397 -3.09 17.93 11.78
C CYS A 397 -1.66 17.53 11.36
N LEU A 398 -1.32 16.24 11.40
CA LEU A 398 -0.04 15.68 10.94
C LEU A 398 0.23 15.93 9.45
N THR A 399 -0.82 15.98 8.62
CA THR A 399 -0.73 16.23 7.17
C THR A 399 -1.18 17.64 6.79
N SER A 400 -1.17 18.59 7.73
CA SER A 400 -1.67 19.94 7.49
C SER A 400 -0.77 20.75 6.53
N ASP A 401 -1.38 21.70 5.81
CA ASP A 401 -0.62 22.65 4.98
C ASP A 401 0.13 23.72 5.83
N SER A 402 -0.06 23.78 7.15
CA SER A 402 0.54 24.77 8.08
C SER A 402 2.05 24.94 7.90
N SER A 403 2.55 26.17 7.95
CA SER A 403 4.00 26.47 7.87
C SER A 403 4.81 25.87 9.03
N GLU A 404 4.20 25.67 10.19
CA GLU A 404 4.86 25.14 11.39
C GLU A 404 5.21 23.65 11.28
N GLY A 405 4.47 22.88 10.48
CA GLY A 405 4.68 21.44 10.25
C GLY A 405 4.45 20.51 11.45
N THR A 406 4.28 21.08 12.64
CA THR A 406 4.11 20.38 13.92
C THR A 406 2.65 20.05 14.23
N CYS A 407 2.44 18.99 15.00
CA CYS A 407 1.13 18.54 15.48
C CYS A 407 1.24 17.95 16.88
N ALA A 408 0.40 18.41 17.82
CA ALA A 408 0.33 17.85 19.17
C ALA A 408 -0.60 16.62 19.19
N ILE A 409 -0.04 15.43 19.36
CA ILE A 409 -0.77 14.16 19.41
C ILE A 409 -0.93 13.71 20.87
N ARG A 410 -2.18 13.41 21.27
CA ARG A 410 -2.54 13.04 22.65
C ARG A 410 -2.88 11.56 22.77
N SER A 411 -2.25 10.86 23.71
CA SER A 411 -2.58 9.47 24.06
C SER A 411 -4.00 9.40 24.64
N ALA A 412 -4.80 8.47 24.11
CA ALA A 412 -6.12 8.15 24.63
C ALA A 412 -6.08 7.33 25.94
N ILE A 413 -4.91 6.82 26.34
CA ILE A 413 -4.72 5.98 27.52
C ILE A 413 -4.11 6.77 28.69
N THR A 414 -3.04 7.53 28.44
CA THR A 414 -2.30 8.26 29.50
C THR A 414 -2.67 9.74 29.58
N GLY A 415 -3.41 10.27 28.60
CA GLY A 415 -3.75 11.70 28.52
C GLY A 415 -2.56 12.63 28.27
N LYS A 416 -1.32 12.11 28.20
CA LYS A 416 -0.11 12.85 27.79
C LYS A 416 -0.18 13.24 26.32
N SER A 417 0.49 14.33 25.96
CA SER A 417 0.68 14.77 24.58
C SER A 417 2.16 14.77 24.20
N VAL A 418 2.46 14.63 22.91
CA VAL A 418 3.78 14.87 22.31
C VAL A 418 3.63 15.66 21.01
N VAL A 419 4.53 16.61 20.76
CA VAL A 419 4.60 17.31 19.47
C VAL A 419 5.38 16.47 18.45
N ILE A 420 4.79 16.33 17.27
CA ILE A 420 5.32 15.55 16.14
C ILE A 420 5.46 16.45 14.92
N ASN A 421 6.60 16.42 14.23
CA ASN A 421 6.79 17.06 12.93
C ASN A 421 6.88 16.00 11.82
N LEU A 422 5.71 15.55 11.34
CA LEU A 422 5.66 14.57 10.25
C LEU A 422 6.22 15.15 8.95
N ARG A 423 6.03 16.46 8.70
CA ARG A 423 6.49 17.13 7.48
C ARG A 423 8.02 17.09 7.35
N GLU A 424 8.74 17.39 8.44
CA GLU A 424 10.20 17.42 8.46
C GLU A 424 10.81 16.09 7.99
N PHE A 425 10.22 14.95 8.40
CA PHE A 425 10.63 13.62 7.95
C PHE A 425 10.48 13.38 6.43
N TYR A 426 9.62 14.13 5.72
CA TYR A 426 9.53 14.07 4.25
C TYR A 426 10.31 15.18 3.52
N GLN A 427 10.61 16.29 4.20
CA GLN A 427 11.39 17.39 3.61
C GLN A 427 12.90 17.19 3.78
N ASN A 428 13.32 16.72 4.96
CA ASN A 428 14.70 16.38 5.31
C ASN A 428 14.78 14.91 5.79
N PRO A 429 14.41 13.93 4.94
CA PRO A 429 14.39 12.52 5.32
C PRO A 429 15.77 12.03 5.76
N PRO A 430 15.83 11.05 6.69
CA PRO A 430 17.09 10.50 7.19
C PRO A 430 17.92 9.86 6.08
N SER A 431 19.24 10.01 6.16
CA SER A 431 20.18 9.44 5.17
C SER A 431 20.05 7.91 5.04
N ASN A 432 19.66 7.28 6.14
CA ASN A 432 19.54 5.85 6.30
C ASN A 432 18.48 5.54 7.38
N LEU A 433 17.44 4.77 7.06
CA LEU A 433 16.38 4.41 8.01
C LEU A 433 16.92 3.60 9.22
N LYS A 434 18.08 2.94 9.10
CA LYS A 434 18.73 2.27 10.23
C LYS A 434 19.24 3.25 11.30
N ASP A 435 19.36 4.53 10.99
CA ASP A 435 19.82 5.57 11.94
C ASP A 435 18.84 5.73 13.13
N TYR A 436 17.63 5.17 13.03
CA TYR A 436 16.64 5.10 14.12
C TYR A 436 16.79 3.86 15.04
N LEU A 437 17.60 2.86 14.68
CA LEU A 437 17.76 1.66 15.50
C LEU A 437 18.38 1.99 16.88
N PRO A 438 18.20 1.13 17.89
CA PRO A 438 18.85 1.32 19.18
C PRO A 438 20.37 1.29 19.07
N THR A 439 21.05 1.99 19.98
CA THR A 439 22.51 2.01 20.09
C THR A 439 23.03 1.21 21.29
N GLU A 440 22.19 0.95 22.30
CA GLU A 440 22.52 0.12 23.47
C GLU A 440 21.37 -0.80 23.87
N TRP A 441 21.69 -1.92 24.56
CA TRP A 441 20.73 -2.94 24.99
C TRP A 441 21.02 -3.49 26.41
N ASN A 442 20.02 -4.11 27.03
CA ASN A 442 20.07 -4.79 28.32
C ASN A 442 20.83 -6.13 28.26
N THR A 443 22.12 -6.10 27.93
CA THR A 443 22.99 -7.30 27.85
C THR A 443 23.82 -7.55 29.11
N ASP A 444 23.82 -6.60 30.05
CA ASP A 444 24.48 -6.64 31.37
C ASP A 444 23.97 -7.74 32.31
N LYS A 445 22.72 -8.15 32.13
CA LYS A 445 22.07 -9.20 32.93
C LYS A 445 22.24 -10.56 32.26
N LYS A 446 22.07 -11.64 33.01
CA LYS A 446 22.06 -13.00 32.46
C LYS A 446 20.84 -13.19 31.55
N ARG A 447 20.99 -13.86 30.40
CA ARG A 447 19.88 -14.22 29.49
C ARG A 447 18.90 -15.22 30.13
N MET A 448 19.36 -15.99 31.11
CA MET A 448 18.54 -16.91 31.91
C MET A 448 18.66 -16.62 33.41
N PHE A 449 17.54 -16.62 34.11
CA PHE A 449 17.48 -16.59 35.58
C PHE A 449 17.21 -17.99 36.14
N LYS A 450 17.44 -18.18 37.45
CA LYS A 450 17.09 -19.39 38.20
C LYS A 450 16.24 -18.99 39.42
N LYS A 451 15.02 -19.52 39.53
CA LYS A 451 14.09 -19.26 40.66
C LYS A 451 13.33 -20.56 40.98
N HIS A 452 13.15 -20.86 42.27
CA HIS A 452 12.59 -22.14 42.76
C HIS A 452 13.21 -23.38 42.07
N GLY A 453 14.54 -23.40 41.93
CA GLY A 453 15.30 -24.46 41.27
C GLY A 453 15.25 -24.47 39.73
N LYS A 454 14.17 -24.00 39.11
CA LYS A 454 13.97 -23.96 37.65
C LYS A 454 14.73 -22.80 37.00
N LYS A 455 15.18 -23.00 35.75
CA LYS A 455 15.69 -21.92 34.87
C LYS A 455 14.52 -21.33 34.07
N TYR A 456 14.56 -20.03 33.76
CA TYR A 456 13.61 -19.38 32.86
C TYR A 456 14.25 -18.18 32.13
N PRO A 457 13.72 -17.75 30.97
CA PRO A 457 14.25 -16.60 30.23
C PRO A 457 14.15 -15.28 31.00
N ASN A 458 15.20 -14.47 30.88
CA ASN A 458 15.12 -13.05 31.19
C ASN A 458 14.52 -12.33 29.97
N TYR A 459 13.20 -12.12 29.97
CA TYR A 459 12.49 -11.41 28.88
C TYR A 459 12.90 -9.94 28.70
N LEU A 460 13.72 -9.39 29.61
CA LEU A 460 14.34 -8.07 29.48
C LEU A 460 15.81 -8.14 29.06
N TRP A 461 16.33 -9.32 28.68
CA TRP A 461 17.68 -9.43 28.12
C TRP A 461 17.68 -9.02 26.65
N GLY A 462 18.61 -8.14 26.26
CA GLY A 462 18.74 -7.69 24.88
C GLY A 462 17.59 -6.79 24.39
N THR A 463 16.75 -6.26 25.29
CA THR A 463 15.83 -5.15 24.97
C THR A 463 16.60 -3.83 24.91
N PRO A 464 16.14 -2.83 24.14
CA PRO A 464 16.82 -1.54 24.00
C PRO A 464 17.05 -0.79 25.33
N LYS A 465 18.05 0.10 25.33
CA LYS A 465 18.36 1.06 26.43
C LYS A 465 18.45 2.51 25.95
N SER A 466 19.14 2.73 24.82
CA SER A 466 19.46 4.06 24.29
C SER A 466 19.39 4.06 22.76
N TRP A 467 19.22 5.26 22.20
CA TRP A 467 19.14 5.58 20.77
C TRP A 467 19.83 6.92 20.52
N ASN A 468 20.20 7.21 19.27
CA ASN A 468 20.70 8.54 18.93
C ASN A 468 19.57 9.58 18.83
N VAL A 469 19.52 10.49 19.81
CA VAL A 469 18.55 11.58 19.94
C VAL A 469 18.48 12.49 18.70
N SER A 470 19.58 12.67 17.94
CA SER A 470 19.58 13.61 16.81
C SER A 470 18.64 13.22 15.67
N HIS A 471 18.51 11.92 15.37
CA HIS A 471 17.62 11.44 14.30
C HIS A 471 16.15 11.49 14.74
N TYR A 472 15.87 11.19 16.01
CA TYR A 472 14.51 11.28 16.56
C TYR A 472 14.03 12.73 16.71
N LYS A 473 14.91 13.70 16.96
CA LYS A 473 14.56 15.13 17.06
C LYS A 473 13.92 15.74 15.81
N GLN A 474 14.21 15.20 14.62
CA GLN A 474 13.54 15.65 13.39
C GLN A 474 12.03 15.37 13.42
N PHE A 475 11.64 14.25 14.02
CA PHE A 475 10.24 13.81 14.12
C PHE A 475 9.58 14.27 15.44
N PHE A 476 10.34 14.31 16.53
CA PHE A 476 9.91 14.76 17.86
C PHE A 476 10.73 15.99 18.30
N PRO A 477 10.38 17.22 17.87
CA PRO A 477 11.20 18.41 18.10
C PRO A 477 11.40 18.77 19.57
N GLU A 478 10.47 18.38 20.46
CA GLU A 478 10.55 18.65 21.91
C GLU A 478 11.42 17.65 22.69
N LEU A 479 11.91 16.59 22.04
CA LEU A 479 12.65 15.49 22.67
C LEU A 479 13.96 15.98 23.31
N LYS A 480 14.18 15.66 24.59
CA LYS A 480 15.33 16.14 25.37
C LYS A 480 16.38 15.05 25.59
N SER A 481 15.96 13.80 25.70
CA SER A 481 16.84 12.65 25.95
C SER A 481 16.44 11.39 25.18
N ASP A 482 17.36 10.42 25.12
CA ASP A 482 17.15 9.09 24.54
C ASP A 482 16.07 8.30 25.30
N LYS A 483 16.05 8.43 26.63
CA LYS A 483 15.11 7.77 27.55
C LYS A 483 13.65 8.16 27.33
N GLU A 484 13.40 9.29 26.67
CA GLU A 484 12.05 9.75 26.32
C GLU A 484 11.52 9.09 25.04
N ILE A 485 12.37 8.57 24.14
CA ILE A 485 11.95 8.01 22.84
C ILE A 485 10.88 6.91 22.98
N PRO A 486 11.01 5.91 23.88
CA PRO A 486 9.96 4.93 24.13
C PRO A 486 8.65 5.54 24.64
N GLU A 487 8.71 6.60 25.44
CA GLU A 487 7.48 7.28 25.89
C GLU A 487 6.82 8.06 24.75
N TYR A 488 7.59 8.73 23.90
CA TYR A 488 7.06 9.50 22.77
C TYR A 488 6.41 8.60 21.71
N VAL A 489 7.10 7.54 21.29
CA VAL A 489 6.55 6.56 20.33
C VAL A 489 5.32 5.85 20.91
N ARG A 490 5.33 5.49 22.21
CA ARG A 490 4.15 4.95 22.91
C ARG A 490 2.99 5.95 22.96
N THR A 491 3.25 7.21 23.28
CA THR A 491 2.20 8.25 23.41
C THR A 491 1.51 8.50 22.06
N MET A 492 2.30 8.55 20.98
CA MET A 492 1.80 8.56 19.61
C MET A 492 0.97 7.30 19.29
N ARG A 493 1.49 6.09 19.53
CA ARG A 493 0.81 4.82 19.25
C ARG A 493 -0.53 4.69 20.00
N GLN A 494 -0.60 5.21 21.23
CA GLN A 494 -1.79 5.21 22.09
C GLN A 494 -2.83 6.29 21.74
N ALA A 495 -2.57 7.16 20.77
CA ALA A 495 -3.57 8.13 20.30
C ALA A 495 -4.73 7.42 19.55
N PHE A 496 -5.88 8.09 19.41
CA PHE A 496 -6.92 7.60 18.50
C PHE A 496 -6.36 7.53 17.07
N GLY A 497 -6.27 6.30 16.53
CA GLY A 497 -5.65 6.02 15.21
C GLY A 497 -4.12 5.89 15.25
N GLY A 498 -3.51 6.04 16.42
CA GLY A 498 -2.06 6.04 16.63
C GLY A 498 -1.35 4.78 16.14
N GLU A 499 -2.04 3.65 16.02
CA GLU A 499 -1.46 2.44 15.43
C GLU A 499 -1.12 2.62 13.95
N ALA A 500 -1.94 3.34 13.17
CA ALA A 500 -1.76 3.48 11.73
C ALA A 500 -0.51 4.28 11.33
N PHE A 501 -0.08 5.23 12.17
CA PHE A 501 1.11 6.06 11.94
C PHE A 501 2.26 5.79 12.93
N GLY A 502 1.98 5.18 14.09
CA GLY A 502 2.97 4.89 15.13
C GLY A 502 3.60 3.50 15.06
N VAL A 503 2.92 2.49 14.50
CA VAL A 503 3.51 1.14 14.35
C VAL A 503 4.80 1.13 13.51
N PRO A 504 4.95 1.88 12.40
CA PRO A 504 6.22 1.94 11.66
C PRO A 504 7.41 2.42 12.51
N LEU A 505 7.18 3.32 13.48
CA LEU A 505 8.24 3.81 14.38
C LEU A 505 8.46 2.91 15.60
N ALA A 506 7.43 2.18 16.04
CA ALA A 506 7.56 1.18 17.10
C ALA A 506 8.60 0.09 16.77
N LEU A 507 8.74 -0.27 15.49
CA LEU A 507 9.73 -1.25 15.00
C LEU A 507 11.20 -0.88 15.25
N PHE A 508 11.49 0.39 15.59
CA PHE A 508 12.86 0.85 15.92
C PHE A 508 13.10 0.97 17.44
N VAL A 509 12.07 0.74 18.25
CA VAL A 509 12.04 1.07 19.69
C VAL A 509 11.59 -0.11 20.57
N GLU A 510 10.96 -1.13 19.98
CA GLU A 510 10.60 -2.43 20.59
C GLU A 510 11.68 -3.51 20.37
#